data_AF-A0A5E4RZZ7-F1
#
_entry.id   AF-A0A5E4RZZ7-F1
#
_cell.length_a   1.000
_cell.length_b   1.000
_cell.length_c   1.000
_cell.angle_alpha   90.00
_cell.angle_beta   90.00
_cell.angle_gamma   90.00
#
_symmetry.space_group_name_H-M   'P 1'
#
loop_
_entity.id
_entity.type
_entity.pdbx_description
1 polymer ?
#
loop_
_entity_poly.entity_id
_entity_poly.type
_entity_poly.pdbx_seq_one_letter_code
_entity_poly.pdbx_strand_id
1 'polypeptide(L)'
;MTQATLHYIADPLCGWCYAAAPLVRAARDVAGLDVVFHGGGMMAGPNAQPVTPQLRNYVMPHDHRIAALTGQPFGDAYFEGLLRDGTAVFDSAPPTAAVLAAQALAGRGLDMFAALQRAHYVEGKRIAERDVLAGIAADLGLDRDAFANAFDAQDAAALMRHFRESRAWLTRVGGSGFPTFALEIGGQIDRLEPGRYLAQPDAWRDALRERLLAAQTKASAEGDAGVLPQCGPDGCAH
;
A
#
# COMPACT_ATOMS: atom_id res chain seq x y z
N MET A 1 18.48 16.72 3.11
CA MET A 1 17.08 16.62 2.65
C MET A 1 16.31 15.85 3.70
N THR A 2 15.20 16.39 4.19
CA THR A 2 14.36 15.69 5.18
C THR A 2 13.76 14.46 4.53
N GLN A 3 14.09 13.27 5.04
CA GLN A 3 13.52 12.02 4.54
C GLN A 3 12.02 11.98 4.86
N ALA A 4 11.19 11.75 3.85
CA ALA A 4 9.75 11.66 3.98
C ALA A 4 9.26 10.29 3.49
N THR A 5 8.43 9.63 4.30
CA THR A 5 7.89 8.30 4.01
C THR A 5 6.38 8.31 4.15
N LEU A 6 5.66 7.88 3.12
CA LEU A 6 4.25 7.55 3.19
C LEU A 6 4.10 6.05 3.47
N HIS A 7 3.75 5.71 4.70
CA HIS A 7 3.38 4.36 5.08
C HIS A 7 1.97 4.03 4.57
N TYR A 8 1.87 3.00 3.75
CA TYR A 8 0.63 2.50 3.18
C TYR A 8 0.31 1.12 3.78
N ILE A 9 -0.60 1.10 4.76
CA ILE A 9 -1.06 -0.12 5.41
C ILE A 9 -2.29 -0.64 4.67
N ALA A 10 -2.16 -1.81 4.04
CA ALA A 10 -3.12 -2.30 3.06
C ALA A 10 -3.16 -3.82 2.94
N ASP A 11 -4.13 -4.31 2.17
CA ASP A 11 -4.27 -5.73 1.84
C ASP A 11 -4.66 -5.90 0.35
N PRO A 12 -4.10 -6.90 -0.37
CA PRO A 12 -4.41 -7.11 -1.79
C PRO A 12 -5.90 -7.42 -2.07
N LEU A 13 -6.60 -8.04 -1.11
CA LEU A 13 -8.01 -8.43 -1.23
C LEU A 13 -8.98 -7.39 -0.62
N CYS A 14 -8.47 -6.25 -0.16
CA CYS A 14 -9.32 -5.18 0.36
C CYS A 14 -9.83 -4.30 -0.79
N GLY A 15 -11.15 -4.31 -1.02
CA GLY A 15 -11.79 -3.49 -2.06
C GLY A 15 -11.53 -1.99 -1.88
N TRP A 16 -11.50 -1.50 -0.65
CA TRP A 16 -11.18 -0.09 -0.39
C TRP A 16 -9.69 0.23 -0.60
N CYS A 17 -8.78 -0.74 -0.46
CA CYS A 17 -7.39 -0.57 -0.90
C CYS A 17 -7.32 -0.45 -2.42
N TYR A 18 -8.14 -1.20 -3.16
CA TYR A 18 -8.26 -1.06 -4.61
C TYR A 18 -8.86 0.30 -5.01
N ALA A 19 -9.88 0.76 -4.28
CA ALA A 19 -10.44 2.11 -4.41
C ALA A 19 -9.36 3.21 -4.31
N ALA A 20 -8.37 3.01 -3.41
CA ALA A 20 -7.28 3.95 -3.18
C ALA A 20 -6.06 3.77 -4.10
N ALA A 21 -6.05 2.78 -5.01
CA ALA A 21 -4.91 2.55 -5.90
C ALA A 21 -4.48 3.78 -6.74
N PRO A 22 -5.40 4.65 -7.24
CA PRO A 22 -5.00 5.90 -7.89
C PRO A 22 -4.24 6.86 -6.96
N LEU A 23 -4.56 6.87 -5.65
CA LEU A 23 -3.88 7.71 -4.66
C LEU A 23 -2.45 7.22 -4.41
N VAL A 24 -2.26 5.91 -4.35
CA VAL A 24 -0.93 5.29 -4.23
C VAL A 24 -0.07 5.63 -5.45
N ARG A 25 -0.63 5.53 -6.67
CA ARG A 25 0.06 5.95 -7.90
C ARG A 25 0.47 7.42 -7.83
N ALA A 26 -0.47 8.31 -7.51
CA ALA A 26 -0.22 9.73 -7.41
C ALA A 26 0.81 10.10 -6.33
N ALA A 27 0.86 9.37 -5.21
CA ALA A 27 1.86 9.56 -4.16
C ALA A 27 3.28 9.18 -4.61
N ARG A 28 3.42 8.15 -5.45
CA ARG A 28 4.72 7.73 -6.01
C ARG A 28 5.32 8.76 -6.96
N ASP A 29 4.50 9.66 -7.52
CA ASP A 29 4.93 10.77 -8.39
C ASP A 29 5.36 12.03 -7.59
N VAL A 30 5.35 11.98 -6.26
CA VAL A 30 5.79 13.06 -5.39
C VAL A 30 7.30 12.94 -5.17
N ALA A 31 8.07 13.87 -5.74
CA ALA A 31 9.51 13.91 -5.57
C ALA A 31 9.91 14.04 -4.09
N GLY A 32 10.86 13.20 -3.64
CA GLY A 32 11.33 13.19 -2.26
C GLY A 32 10.41 12.47 -1.26
N LEU A 33 9.38 11.76 -1.74
CA LEU A 33 8.50 10.92 -0.92
C LEU A 33 8.68 9.44 -1.26
N ASP A 34 9.12 8.65 -0.29
CA ASP A 34 9.12 7.20 -0.40
C ASP A 34 7.75 6.64 -0.01
N VAL A 35 7.23 5.65 -0.73
CA VAL A 35 5.99 4.96 -0.37
C VAL A 35 6.31 3.55 0.08
N VAL A 36 6.00 3.23 1.35
CA VAL A 36 6.32 1.94 1.97
C VAL A 36 5.05 1.15 2.21
N PHE A 37 4.98 -0.06 1.64
CA PHE A 37 3.87 -0.98 1.82
C PHE A 37 3.99 -1.78 3.12
N HIS A 38 2.88 -1.85 3.86
CA HIS A 38 2.69 -2.70 5.03
C HIS A 38 1.46 -3.59 4.79
N GLY A 39 1.69 -4.90 4.70
CA GLY A 39 0.66 -5.88 4.37
C GLY A 39 -0.08 -6.31 5.63
N GLY A 40 -1.38 -6.08 5.72
CA GLY A 40 -2.14 -6.30 6.95
C GLY A 40 -2.59 -7.74 7.24
N GLY A 41 -2.60 -8.59 6.21
CA GLY A 41 -3.11 -9.97 6.32
C GLY A 41 -4.57 -9.99 6.75
N MET A 42 -5.44 -9.36 5.96
CA MET A 42 -6.88 -9.22 6.22
C MET A 42 -7.57 -10.59 6.25
N MET A 43 -7.34 -11.41 5.21
CA MET A 43 -7.90 -12.75 5.05
C MET A 43 -6.78 -13.80 5.03
N ALA A 44 -5.86 -13.75 6.00
CA ALA A 44 -4.74 -14.69 6.08
C ALA A 44 -4.90 -15.72 7.21
N GLY A 45 -4.33 -16.91 7.04
CA GLY A 45 -4.36 -17.98 8.04
C GLY A 45 -5.80 -18.43 8.35
N PRO A 46 -6.23 -18.50 9.63
CA PRO A 46 -7.59 -18.89 9.99
C PRO A 46 -8.70 -18.01 9.39
N ASN A 47 -8.36 -16.82 8.91
CA ASN A 47 -9.31 -15.88 8.31
C ASN A 47 -9.44 -16.04 6.78
N ALA A 48 -8.65 -16.90 6.13
CA ALA A 48 -8.82 -17.18 4.71
C ALA A 48 -10.24 -17.72 4.44
N GLN A 49 -10.87 -17.24 3.37
CA GLN A 49 -12.28 -17.54 3.09
C GLN A 49 -12.42 -18.27 1.75
N PRO A 50 -13.10 -19.43 1.69
CA PRO A 50 -13.51 -19.98 0.40
C PRO A 50 -14.55 -19.05 -0.24
N VAL A 51 -14.56 -18.99 -1.57
CA VAL A 51 -15.61 -18.27 -2.28
C VAL A 51 -16.93 -19.01 -2.13
N THR A 52 -17.89 -18.35 -1.48
CA THR A 52 -19.24 -18.86 -1.21
C THR A 52 -20.28 -17.82 -1.64
N PRO A 53 -21.56 -18.22 -1.83
CA PRO A 53 -22.63 -17.26 -2.05
C PRO A 53 -22.71 -16.18 -0.95
N GLN A 54 -22.40 -16.53 0.30
CA GLN A 54 -22.37 -15.61 1.43
C GLN A 54 -21.24 -14.58 1.28
N LEU A 55 -20.01 -15.03 0.97
CA LEU A 55 -18.89 -14.11 0.70
C LEU A 55 -19.21 -13.18 -0.46
N ARG A 56 -19.73 -13.72 -1.56
CA ARG A 56 -20.16 -12.96 -2.74
C ARG A 56 -21.17 -11.87 -2.36
N ASN A 57 -22.23 -12.24 -1.64
CA ASN A 57 -23.28 -11.30 -1.22
C ASN A 57 -22.75 -10.22 -0.29
N TYR A 58 -21.69 -10.50 0.46
CA TYR A 58 -21.01 -9.52 1.30
C TYR A 58 -20.15 -8.55 0.49
N VAL A 59 -19.32 -9.02 -0.45
CA VAL A 59 -18.37 -8.15 -1.18
C VAL A 59 -19.01 -7.34 -2.29
N MET A 60 -19.98 -7.89 -3.02
CA MET A 60 -20.55 -7.24 -4.22
C MET A 60 -21.12 -5.83 -3.97
N PRO A 61 -21.90 -5.57 -2.89
CA PRO A 61 -22.40 -4.22 -2.62
C PRO A 61 -21.27 -3.21 -2.36
N HIS A 62 -20.18 -3.64 -1.73
CA HIS A 62 -19.01 -2.80 -1.51
C HIS A 62 -18.31 -2.48 -2.82
N ASP A 63 -18.11 -3.48 -3.68
CA ASP A 63 -17.46 -3.32 -4.99
C ASP A 63 -18.23 -2.36 -5.91
N HIS A 64 -19.57 -2.49 -5.98
CA HIS A 64 -20.40 -1.54 -6.72
C HIS A 64 -20.31 -0.12 -6.17
N ARG A 65 -20.27 0.05 -4.84
CA ARG A 65 -20.08 1.35 -4.21
C ARG A 65 -18.71 1.93 -4.51
N ILE A 66 -17.67 1.11 -4.49
CA ILE A 66 -16.30 1.53 -4.84
C ILE A 66 -16.26 2.00 -6.29
N ALA A 67 -16.82 1.23 -7.24
CA ALA A 67 -16.89 1.61 -8.64
C ALA A 67 -17.61 2.95 -8.83
N ALA A 68 -18.78 3.12 -8.20
CA ALA A 68 -19.57 4.34 -8.28
C ALA A 68 -18.85 5.56 -7.68
N LEU A 69 -18.13 5.39 -6.57
CA LEU A 69 -17.44 6.49 -5.89
C LEU A 69 -16.12 6.87 -6.56
N THR A 70 -15.38 5.87 -7.07
CA THR A 70 -13.97 6.05 -7.46
C THR A 70 -13.71 5.90 -8.95
N GLY A 71 -14.66 5.38 -9.72
CA GLY A 71 -14.47 5.01 -11.12
C GLY A 71 -13.56 3.81 -11.34
N GLN A 72 -13.11 3.14 -10.26
CA GLN A 72 -12.26 1.95 -10.39
C GLN A 72 -13.02 0.82 -11.09
N PRO A 73 -12.43 0.18 -12.11
CA PRO A 73 -13.11 -0.83 -12.90
C PRO A 73 -13.21 -2.15 -12.15
N PHE A 74 -14.34 -2.83 -12.32
CA PHE A 74 -14.53 -4.23 -11.93
C PHE A 74 -15.03 -4.97 -13.17
N GLY A 75 -14.45 -6.14 -13.45
CA GLY A 75 -14.73 -6.88 -14.68
C GLY A 75 -15.75 -7.99 -14.50
N ASP A 76 -16.39 -8.39 -15.60
CA ASP A 76 -17.31 -9.54 -15.61
C ASP A 76 -16.60 -10.84 -15.24
N ALA A 77 -15.30 -10.98 -15.56
CA ALA A 77 -14.51 -12.13 -15.14
C ALA A 77 -14.39 -12.23 -13.60
N TYR A 78 -14.41 -11.10 -12.89
CA TYR A 78 -14.46 -11.07 -11.43
C TYR A 78 -15.88 -11.37 -10.92
N PHE A 79 -16.87 -10.60 -11.37
CA PHE A 79 -18.24 -10.74 -10.86
C PHE A 79 -18.88 -12.06 -11.27
N GLU A 80 -18.78 -12.48 -12.52
CA GLU A 80 -19.47 -13.66 -13.05
C GLU A 80 -18.55 -14.89 -13.15
N GLY A 81 -17.24 -14.70 -12.98
CA GLY A 81 -16.25 -15.78 -12.88
C GLY A 81 -15.81 -16.02 -11.43
N LEU A 82 -14.80 -15.29 -10.98
CA LEU A 82 -14.11 -15.53 -9.70
C LEU A 82 -15.07 -15.61 -8.51
N LEU A 83 -16.02 -14.68 -8.40
CA LEU A 83 -16.98 -14.66 -7.30
C LEU A 83 -18.09 -15.74 -7.41
N ARG A 84 -18.11 -16.55 -8.47
CA ARG A 84 -18.98 -17.72 -8.63
C ARG A 84 -18.21 -19.04 -8.50
N ASP A 85 -16.89 -18.97 -8.39
CA ASP A 85 -16.02 -20.12 -8.38
C ASP A 85 -15.89 -20.70 -6.97
N GLY A 86 -16.71 -21.72 -6.68
CA GLY A 86 -16.70 -22.40 -5.38
C GLY A 86 -15.40 -23.15 -5.03
N THR A 87 -14.42 -23.18 -5.95
CA THR A 87 -13.08 -23.76 -5.69
C THR A 87 -12.02 -22.71 -5.38
N ALA A 88 -12.33 -21.42 -5.59
CA ALA A 88 -11.41 -20.34 -5.27
C ALA A 88 -11.36 -20.07 -3.76
N VAL A 89 -10.19 -19.67 -3.28
CA VAL A 89 -9.96 -19.26 -1.89
C VAL A 89 -9.39 -17.85 -1.88
N PHE A 90 -9.98 -16.99 -1.06
CA PHE A 90 -9.50 -15.66 -0.77
C PHE A 90 -8.56 -15.77 0.43
N ASP A 91 -7.26 -15.85 0.11
CA ASP A 91 -6.17 -15.84 1.08
C ASP A 91 -5.23 -14.65 0.77
N SER A 92 -5.09 -13.74 1.74
CA SER A 92 -4.21 -12.57 1.61
C SER A 92 -2.72 -12.93 1.70
N ALA A 93 -2.36 -14.12 2.18
CA ALA A 93 -0.97 -14.52 2.40
C ALA A 93 -0.16 -14.65 1.09
N PRO A 94 -0.55 -15.49 0.11
CA PRO A 94 0.18 -15.61 -1.15
C PRO A 94 0.37 -14.28 -1.90
N PRO A 95 -0.68 -13.43 -2.12
CA PRO A 95 -0.49 -12.18 -2.83
C PRO A 95 0.36 -11.17 -2.04
N THR A 96 0.33 -11.21 -0.69
CA THR A 96 1.25 -10.37 0.11
C THR A 96 2.69 -10.85 -0.05
N ALA A 97 2.95 -12.16 0.00
CA ALA A 97 4.27 -12.72 -0.23
C ALA A 97 4.82 -12.34 -1.62
N ALA A 98 3.97 -12.34 -2.64
CA ALA A 98 4.34 -11.88 -3.99
C ALA A 98 4.77 -10.41 -4.03
N VAL A 99 4.11 -9.53 -3.28
CA VAL A 99 4.49 -8.12 -3.16
C VAL A 99 5.86 -7.97 -2.51
N LEU A 100 6.11 -8.70 -1.43
CA LEU A 100 7.39 -8.71 -0.73
C LEU A 100 8.52 -9.28 -1.61
N ALA A 101 8.24 -10.34 -2.36
CA ALA A 101 9.18 -10.94 -3.30
C ALA A 101 9.56 -9.97 -4.42
N ALA A 102 8.59 -9.31 -5.05
CA ALA A 102 8.85 -8.30 -6.08
C ALA A 102 9.61 -7.07 -5.52
N GLN A 103 9.34 -6.70 -4.27
CA GLN A 103 10.09 -5.64 -3.58
C GLN A 103 11.55 -6.05 -3.35
N ALA A 104 11.78 -7.25 -2.81
CA ALA A 104 13.12 -7.75 -2.52
C ALA A 104 13.94 -7.97 -3.80
N LEU A 105 13.30 -8.45 -4.87
CA LEU A 105 13.97 -8.77 -6.12
C LEU A 105 14.35 -7.52 -6.92
N ALA A 106 13.46 -6.53 -7.00
CA ALA A 106 13.61 -5.44 -7.96
C ALA A 106 13.09 -4.07 -7.48
N GLY A 107 12.67 -3.94 -6.21
CA GLY A 107 12.02 -2.72 -5.71
C GLY A 107 10.64 -2.47 -6.33
N ARG A 108 10.00 -3.50 -6.89
CA ARG A 108 8.75 -3.40 -7.67
C ARG A 108 7.52 -3.83 -6.85
N GLY A 109 7.57 -3.78 -5.51
CA GLY A 109 6.50 -4.27 -4.64
C GLY A 109 5.15 -3.59 -4.90
N LEU A 110 5.14 -2.26 -5.00
CA LEU A 110 3.91 -1.51 -5.28
C LEU A 110 3.37 -1.73 -6.71
N ASP A 111 4.24 -2.06 -7.66
CA ASP A 111 3.80 -2.45 -9.01
C ASP A 111 3.13 -3.82 -8.99
N MET A 112 3.72 -4.78 -8.26
CA MET A 112 3.12 -6.09 -8.01
C MET A 112 1.78 -5.95 -7.30
N PHE A 113 1.68 -5.12 -6.28
CA PHE A 113 0.43 -4.86 -5.55
C PHE A 113 -0.67 -4.33 -6.48
N ALA A 114 -0.36 -3.34 -7.32
CA ALA A 114 -1.30 -2.78 -8.28
C ALA A 114 -1.73 -3.80 -9.36
N ALA A 115 -0.80 -4.63 -9.84
CA ALA A 115 -1.07 -5.68 -10.81
C ALA A 115 -1.96 -6.78 -10.23
N LEU A 116 -1.72 -7.19 -8.98
CA LEU A 116 -2.55 -8.17 -8.26
C LEU A 116 -3.99 -7.70 -8.12
N GLN A 117 -4.20 -6.43 -7.78
CA GLN A 117 -5.54 -5.88 -7.68
C GLN A 117 -6.27 -5.87 -9.03
N ARG A 118 -5.58 -5.51 -10.13
CA ARG A 118 -6.18 -5.61 -11.48
C ARG A 118 -6.48 -7.06 -11.85
N ALA A 119 -5.54 -7.97 -11.60
CA ALA A 119 -5.72 -9.39 -11.85
C ALA A 119 -6.94 -9.94 -11.10
N HIS A 120 -7.16 -9.52 -9.86
CA HIS A 120 -8.31 -9.93 -9.06
C HIS A 120 -9.62 -9.27 -9.51
N TYR A 121 -9.72 -7.94 -9.43
CA TYR A 121 -10.98 -7.19 -9.58
C TYR A 121 -11.41 -7.00 -11.04
N VAL A 122 -10.48 -7.02 -12.00
CA VAL A 122 -10.78 -6.84 -13.43
C VAL A 122 -10.74 -8.18 -14.15
N GLU A 123 -9.66 -8.94 -13.97
CA GLU A 123 -9.43 -10.15 -14.75
C GLU A 123 -9.99 -11.42 -14.09
N GLY A 124 -10.47 -11.35 -12.85
CA GLY A 124 -11.05 -12.49 -12.14
C GLY A 124 -10.05 -13.62 -11.85
N LYS A 125 -8.76 -13.31 -11.75
CA LYS A 125 -7.70 -14.31 -11.50
C LYS A 125 -7.62 -14.69 -10.02
N ARG A 126 -7.30 -15.96 -9.77
CA ARG A 126 -7.10 -16.54 -8.43
C ARG A 126 -5.72 -16.17 -7.88
N ILE A 127 -5.59 -14.95 -7.36
CA ILE A 127 -4.31 -14.43 -6.84
C ILE A 127 -3.80 -15.11 -5.55
N ALA A 128 -4.48 -16.15 -5.06
CA ALA A 128 -3.95 -17.04 -4.03
C ALA A 128 -3.08 -18.18 -4.61
N GLU A 129 -3.12 -18.40 -5.93
CA GLU A 129 -2.40 -19.49 -6.59
C GLU A 129 -1.00 -19.06 -7.05
N ARG A 130 0.02 -19.86 -6.74
CA ARG A 130 1.43 -19.56 -7.03
C ARG A 130 1.69 -19.32 -8.51
N ASP A 131 1.11 -20.11 -9.39
CA ASP A 131 1.32 -19.97 -10.84
C ASP A 131 0.71 -18.69 -11.40
N VAL A 132 -0.43 -18.26 -10.86
CA VAL A 132 -1.05 -16.95 -11.19
C VAL A 132 -0.12 -15.82 -10.77
N LEU A 133 0.44 -15.89 -9.56
CA LEU A 133 1.38 -14.89 -9.04
C LEU A 133 2.65 -14.81 -9.90
N ALA A 134 3.22 -15.95 -10.29
CA ALA A 134 4.39 -16.01 -11.16
C ALA A 134 4.10 -15.44 -12.55
N GLY A 135 2.90 -15.69 -13.10
CA GLY A 135 2.46 -15.10 -14.37
C GLY A 135 2.37 -13.58 -14.29
N ILE A 136 1.77 -13.04 -13.23
CA ILE A 136 1.68 -11.59 -13.01
C ILE A 136 3.07 -10.95 -12.86
N ALA A 137 3.99 -11.61 -12.16
CA ALA A 137 5.37 -11.15 -12.04
C ALA A 137 6.08 -11.11 -13.40
N ALA A 138 5.89 -12.13 -14.24
CA ALA A 138 6.43 -12.17 -15.60
C ALA A 138 5.86 -11.06 -16.50
N ASP A 139 4.55 -10.77 -16.40
CA ASP A 139 3.91 -9.66 -17.11
C ASP A 139 4.49 -8.28 -16.71
N LEU A 140 5.03 -8.17 -15.49
CA LEU A 140 5.75 -6.98 -15.00
C LEU A 140 7.22 -6.91 -15.44
N GLY A 141 7.69 -7.90 -16.20
CA GLY A 141 9.06 -8.05 -16.68
C GLY A 141 10.03 -8.62 -15.64
N LEU A 142 9.54 -9.27 -14.58
CA LEU A 142 10.39 -9.96 -13.62
C LEU A 142 10.74 -11.35 -14.16
N ASP A 143 12.01 -11.75 -14.00
CA ASP A 143 12.44 -13.11 -14.34
C ASP A 143 11.67 -14.13 -13.50
N ARG A 144 11.13 -15.16 -14.16
CA ARG A 144 10.21 -16.10 -13.54
C ARG A 144 10.88 -16.93 -12.45
N ASP A 145 12.10 -17.41 -12.70
CA ASP A 145 12.83 -18.27 -11.77
C ASP A 145 13.36 -17.46 -10.59
N ALA A 146 13.89 -16.25 -10.85
CA ALA A 146 14.31 -15.32 -9.81
C ALA A 146 13.12 -14.90 -8.92
N PHE A 147 11.95 -14.64 -9.50
CA PHE A 147 10.74 -14.35 -8.75
C PHE A 147 10.29 -15.56 -7.92
N ALA A 148 10.29 -16.77 -8.48
CA ALA A 148 9.92 -17.98 -7.74
C ALA A 148 10.83 -18.18 -6.51
N ASN A 149 12.14 -18.00 -6.67
CA ASN A 149 13.10 -18.09 -5.57
C ASN A 149 12.85 -17.01 -4.50
N ALA A 150 12.61 -15.76 -4.93
CA ALA A 150 12.31 -14.65 -4.02
C ALA A 150 10.97 -14.85 -3.28
N PHE A 151 9.98 -15.45 -3.95
CA PHE A 151 8.68 -15.81 -3.40
C PHE A 151 8.79 -16.92 -2.37
N ASP A 152 9.52 -17.99 -2.67
CA ASP A 152 9.73 -19.11 -1.75
C ASP A 152 10.56 -18.69 -0.51
N ALA A 153 11.42 -17.67 -0.65
CA ALA A 153 12.11 -17.03 0.47
C ALA A 153 11.18 -16.23 1.41
N GLN A 154 9.96 -15.87 0.97
CA GLN A 154 8.92 -15.30 1.84
C GLN A 154 8.17 -16.41 2.58
N ASP A 155 8.89 -17.16 3.40
CA ASP A 155 8.32 -18.26 4.17
C ASP A 155 7.22 -17.80 5.15
N ALA A 156 6.50 -18.77 5.72
CA ALA A 156 5.41 -18.49 6.64
C ALA A 156 5.85 -17.66 7.86
N ALA A 157 7.07 -17.85 8.36
CA ALA A 157 7.56 -17.13 9.54
C ALA A 157 7.89 -15.66 9.21
N ALA A 158 8.52 -15.42 8.06
CA ALA A 158 8.78 -14.09 7.52
C ALA A 158 7.48 -13.34 7.24
N LEU A 159 6.51 -14.00 6.60
CA LEU A 159 5.22 -13.40 6.29
C LEU A 159 4.40 -13.09 7.56
N MET A 160 4.37 -14.00 8.53
CA MET A 160 3.73 -13.74 9.83
C MET A 160 4.40 -12.60 10.59
N ARG A 161 5.72 -12.45 10.51
CA ARG A 161 6.43 -11.31 11.09
C ARG A 161 6.01 -10.01 10.43
N HIS A 162 6.00 -9.96 9.10
CA HIS A 162 5.53 -8.80 8.33
C HIS A 162 4.09 -8.40 8.70
N PHE A 163 3.18 -9.38 8.83
CA PHE A 163 1.80 -9.11 9.25
C PHE A 163 1.72 -8.52 10.67
N ARG A 164 2.50 -9.03 11.62
CA ARG A 164 2.54 -8.48 12.99
C ARG A 164 3.07 -7.04 12.99
N GLU A 165 4.15 -6.78 12.26
CA GLU A 165 4.75 -5.45 12.14
C GLU A 165 3.79 -4.46 11.47
N SER A 166 3.12 -4.89 10.41
CA SER A 166 2.13 -4.08 9.68
C SER A 166 0.91 -3.74 10.56
N ARG A 167 0.44 -4.69 11.38
CA ARG A 167 -0.63 -4.45 12.36
C ARG A 167 -0.17 -3.58 13.53
N ALA A 168 1.09 -3.70 13.97
CA ALA A 168 1.66 -2.78 14.94
C ALA A 168 1.73 -1.35 14.40
N TRP A 169 2.08 -1.18 13.12
CA TRP A 169 1.97 0.10 12.41
C TRP A 169 0.54 0.63 12.40
N LEU A 170 -0.43 -0.21 12.04
CA LEU A 170 -1.85 0.16 12.06
C LEU A 170 -2.29 0.69 13.43
N THR A 171 -1.95 -0.03 14.51
CA THR A 171 -2.25 0.40 15.89
C THR A 171 -1.50 1.69 16.26
N ARG A 172 -0.21 1.79 15.93
CA ARG A 172 0.64 2.97 16.24
C ARG A 172 0.05 4.27 15.69
N VAL A 173 -0.48 4.21 14.46
CA VAL A 173 -1.08 5.38 13.81
C VAL A 173 -2.56 5.55 14.14
N GLY A 174 -3.11 4.71 15.03
CA GLY A 174 -4.52 4.74 15.43
C GLY A 174 -5.50 4.30 14.34
N GLY A 175 -5.05 3.56 13.32
CA GLY A 175 -5.90 3.05 12.25
C GLY A 175 -6.80 1.90 12.71
N SER A 176 -7.99 1.79 12.12
CA SER A 176 -8.98 0.75 12.44
C SER A 176 -9.19 -0.27 11.32
N GLY A 177 -8.51 -0.11 10.18
CA GLY A 177 -8.65 -0.99 9.03
C GLY A 177 -7.82 -0.56 7.83
N PHE A 178 -8.16 -1.07 6.65
CA PHE A 178 -7.45 -0.82 5.41
C PHE A 178 -8.36 -0.07 4.41
N PRO A 179 -7.82 0.82 3.57
CA PRO A 179 -6.45 1.32 3.59
C PRO A 179 -6.23 2.34 4.72
N THR A 180 -5.04 2.33 5.32
CA THR A 180 -4.58 3.39 6.22
C THR A 180 -3.30 4.00 5.66
N PHE A 181 -3.21 5.32 5.66
CA PHE A 181 -2.02 6.07 5.26
C PHE A 181 -1.47 6.87 6.43
N ALA A 182 -0.16 6.86 6.61
CA ALA A 182 0.52 7.71 7.56
C ALA A 182 1.76 8.33 6.92
N LEU A 183 1.91 9.64 7.04
CA LEU A 183 3.03 10.40 6.50
C LEU A 183 4.02 10.66 7.63
N GLU A 184 5.23 10.14 7.48
CA GLU A 184 6.37 10.39 8.35
C GLU A 184 7.30 11.43 7.69
N ILE A 185 7.55 12.55 8.36
CA ILE A 185 8.53 13.56 7.92
C ILE A 185 9.39 13.94 9.11
N GLY A 186 10.72 13.71 9.03
CA GLY A 186 11.63 14.07 10.11
C GLY A 186 11.30 13.39 11.45
N GLY A 187 10.75 12.16 11.42
CA GLY A 187 10.33 11.40 12.60
C GLY A 187 8.95 11.75 13.15
N GLN A 188 8.29 12.80 12.64
CA GLN A 188 6.91 13.12 12.99
C GLN A 188 5.94 12.35 12.08
N ILE A 189 4.99 11.65 12.69
CA ILE A 189 4.02 10.81 11.98
C ILE A 189 2.63 11.45 12.07
N ASP A 190 2.01 11.68 10.91
CA ASP A 190 0.62 12.15 10.79
C ASP A 190 -0.23 11.12 10.03
N ARG A 191 -1.37 10.71 10.62
CA ARG A 191 -2.31 9.82 9.92
C ARG A 191 -3.13 10.64 8.92
N LEU A 192 -3.18 10.17 7.69
CA LEU A 192 -3.94 10.81 6.63
C LEU A 192 -5.31 10.15 6.46
N GLU A 193 -6.29 10.95 6.04
CA GLU A 193 -7.68 10.53 5.82
C GLU A 193 -7.94 10.36 4.31
N PRO A 194 -7.65 9.18 3.70
CA PRO A 194 -7.74 8.98 2.26
C PRO A 194 -9.16 9.13 1.71
N GLY A 195 -10.18 8.93 2.56
CA GLY A 195 -11.60 9.06 2.19
C GLY A 195 -11.94 10.41 1.57
N ARG A 196 -11.26 11.49 1.96
CA ARG A 196 -11.45 12.84 1.41
C ARG A 196 -10.93 13.00 -0.02
N TYR A 197 -10.07 12.09 -0.44
CA TYR A 197 -9.33 12.15 -1.70
C TYR A 197 -9.68 11.02 -2.67
N LEU A 198 -10.59 10.11 -2.30
CA LEU A 198 -11.09 9.10 -3.24
C LEU A 198 -11.64 9.79 -4.50
N ALA A 199 -11.32 9.24 -5.68
CA ALA A 199 -11.52 9.87 -7.01
C ALA A 199 -10.78 11.20 -7.27
N GLN A 200 -9.92 11.67 -6.37
CA GLN A 200 -9.19 12.95 -6.49
C GLN A 200 -7.66 12.76 -6.34
N PRO A 201 -7.02 11.96 -7.21
CA PRO A 201 -5.59 11.68 -7.11
C PRO A 201 -4.69 12.92 -7.25
N ASP A 202 -5.09 13.91 -8.04
CA ASP A 202 -4.33 15.15 -8.20
C ASP A 202 -4.32 15.98 -6.91
N ALA A 203 -5.50 16.16 -6.30
CA ALA A 203 -5.63 16.86 -5.02
C ALA A 203 -4.86 16.13 -3.89
N TRP A 204 -4.82 14.80 -3.91
CA TRP A 204 -3.99 14.01 -3.00
C TRP A 204 -2.51 14.29 -3.17
N ARG A 205 -2.02 14.26 -4.41
CA ARG A 205 -0.62 14.54 -4.75
C ARG A 205 -0.21 15.94 -4.32
N ASP A 206 -1.06 16.94 -4.58
CA ASP A 206 -0.77 18.33 -4.25
C ASP A 206 -0.76 18.55 -2.73
N ALA A 207 -1.70 17.95 -1.99
CA ALA A 207 -1.71 17.99 -0.53
C ALA A 207 -0.46 17.34 0.09
N LEU A 208 0.05 16.26 -0.50
CA LEU A 208 1.31 15.66 -0.06
C LEU A 208 2.48 16.61 -0.32
N ARG A 209 2.60 17.18 -1.53
CA ARG A 209 3.66 18.13 -1.89
C ARG A 209 3.70 19.35 -0.97
N GLU A 210 2.54 19.94 -0.68
CA GLU A 210 2.42 21.08 0.23
C GLU A 210 2.96 20.76 1.63
N ARG A 211 2.66 19.56 2.15
CA ARG A 211 3.18 19.10 3.46
C ARG A 211 4.69 18.93 3.45
N LEU A 212 5.25 18.37 2.38
CA LEU A 212 6.70 18.22 2.23
C LEU A 212 7.40 19.58 2.16
N LEU A 213 6.87 20.53 1.38
CA LEU A 213 7.41 21.89 1.28
C LEU A 213 7.35 22.62 2.61
N ALA A 214 6.21 22.56 3.31
CA ALA A 214 6.04 23.19 4.61
C ALA A 214 7.04 22.65 5.65
N ALA A 215 7.32 21.35 5.63
CA ALA A 215 8.31 20.74 6.52
C ALA A 215 9.76 21.16 6.19
N GLN A 216 10.09 21.29 4.90
CA GLN A 216 11.41 21.76 4.47
C GLN A 216 11.65 23.23 4.88
N THR A 217 10.63 24.09 4.76
CA THR A 217 10.71 25.50 5.20
C THR A 217 10.93 25.60 6.71
N LYS A 218 10.20 24.80 7.51
CA LYS A 218 10.39 24.76 8.97
C LYS A 218 11.79 24.30 9.37
N ALA A 219 12.27 23.21 8.77
CA ALA A 219 13.63 22.70 9.05
C ALA A 219 14.72 23.70 8.67
N SER A 220 14.54 24.46 7.57
CA SER A 220 15.49 25.49 7.15
C SER A 220 15.51 26.68 8.11
N ALA A 221 14.34 27.10 8.60
CA ALA A 221 14.24 28.18 9.59
C ALA A 221 14.84 27.81 10.96
N GLU A 222 14.66 26.57 11.41
CA GLU A 222 15.27 26.07 12.66
C GLU A 222 16.80 25.91 12.53
N GLY A 223 17.30 25.52 11.36
CA GLY A 223 18.73 25.45 11.07
C GLY A 223 19.42 26.82 11.06
N ASP A 224 18.74 27.86 10.58
CA ASP A 224 19.27 29.24 10.53
C ASP A 224 19.21 29.92 11.92
N ALA A 225 18.20 29.62 12.73
CA ALA A 225 18.11 30.07 14.12
C ALA A 225 19.20 29.47 15.05
N GLY A 226 19.84 28.38 14.65
CA GLY A 226 20.99 27.78 15.34
C GLY A 226 22.32 28.51 15.13
N VAL A 227 22.38 29.49 14.21
CA VAL A 227 23.55 30.33 13.94
C VAL A 227 23.30 31.74 14.49
N LEU A 228 22.84 31.86 15.73
CA LEU A 228 22.97 33.11 16.46
C LEU A 228 24.40 33.20 16.99
N PRO A 229 25.17 34.27 16.70
CA PRO A 229 26.48 34.45 17.31
C PRO A 229 26.29 34.45 18.83
N GLN A 230 26.94 33.49 19.51
CA GLN A 230 27.03 33.48 20.96
C GLN A 230 27.84 34.71 21.39
N CYS A 231 27.15 35.82 21.59
CA CYS A 231 27.68 36.98 22.29
C CYS A 231 27.87 36.57 23.76
N GLY A 232 29.12 36.28 24.13
CA GLY A 232 29.52 36.24 25.52
C GLY A 232 29.44 37.62 26.18
N PRO A 233 29.54 37.71 27.51
CA PRO A 233 29.45 38.98 28.25
C PRO A 233 30.51 40.03 27.85
N ASP A 234 31.56 39.63 27.13
CA ASP A 234 32.64 40.53 26.66
C ASP A 234 32.47 41.02 25.19
N GLY A 235 31.32 40.77 24.57
CA GLY A 235 30.93 41.36 23.27
C GLY A 235 31.28 40.52 22.03
N CYS A 236 30.46 40.67 20.98
CA CYS A 236 30.67 40.01 19.69
C CYS A 236 31.74 40.75 18.88
N ALA A 237 32.86 40.10 18.59
CA ALA A 237 33.83 40.60 17.62
C ALA A 237 33.32 40.39 16.19
N HIS A 238 33.44 41.45 15.37
CA HIS A 238 33.10 41.47 13.94
C HIS A 238 34.09 40.71 13.08
#